data_AF-B1X386-F1
#
_entry.id   AF-B1X386-F1
#
_cell.length_a   1.000
_cell.length_b   1.000
_cell.length_c   1.000
_cell.angle_alpha   90.00
_cell.angle_beta   90.00
_cell.angle_gamma   90.00
#
_symmetry.space_group_name_H-M   'P 1'
#
loop_
_entity.id
_entity.type
_entity.pdbx_description
1 polymer ?
#
loop_
_entity_poly.entity_id
_entity_poly.type
_entity_poly.pdbx_seq_one_letter_code
_entity_poly.pdbx_strand_id
1 'polypeptide(L)'
;MNKLRFFLIGYTTFFLVTNLLSSYEVKSANLLSKSTIRDEQPTLLVQNKTTLESINWGFFSYYIRYPHDTEYPYPNAIYKSVVYLERKNNIIYIYNTYLRRPLGQANGCGGLGCDMGKGSLLGTLKLQRRGNFLVVTEATEQAKILNNVKCQVQGDDTVPVLSCIGTFQSELNPNAFPFTVIYEFGSGT
;
A
#
# COMPACT_ATOMS: atom_id res chain seq x y z
N MET A 1 11.88 -54.24 33.45
CA MET A 1 12.57 -53.40 34.47
C MET A 1 12.67 -51.98 33.89
N ASN A 2 11.64 -51.15 34.01
CA ASN A 2 11.29 -50.23 35.10
C ASN A 2 12.17 -48.99 35.28
N LYS A 3 11.47 -47.82 35.26
CA LYS A 3 11.82 -46.43 35.67
C LYS A 3 12.36 -45.54 34.54
N LEU A 4 11.54 -44.72 33.86
CA LEU A 4 10.68 -43.61 34.30
C LEU A 4 11.44 -42.54 35.10
N ARG A 5 11.79 -41.42 34.45
CA ARG A 5 11.69 -40.07 35.02
C ARG A 5 11.41 -39.04 33.90
N PHE A 6 10.21 -38.47 34.02
CA PHE A 6 9.74 -37.25 33.38
C PHE A 6 10.54 -36.03 33.83
N PHE A 7 10.70 -35.03 32.95
CA PHE A 7 10.51 -33.61 33.29
C PHE A 7 10.16 -32.84 32.01
N LEU A 8 8.85 -32.65 31.79
CA LEU A 8 8.31 -31.44 31.15
C LEU A 8 8.44 -30.30 32.16
N ILE A 9 8.60 -29.06 31.66
CA ILE A 9 7.87 -27.83 32.08
C ILE A 9 8.70 -26.65 31.56
N GLY A 10 8.10 -25.82 30.73
CA GLY A 10 8.75 -24.58 30.33
C GLY A 10 7.91 -23.68 29.45
N TYR A 11 6.59 -23.63 29.61
CA TYR A 11 5.75 -22.55 29.06
C TYR A 11 4.37 -22.58 29.73
N THR A 12 4.12 -21.70 30.70
CA THR A 12 2.78 -21.20 30.99
C THR A 12 2.83 -19.86 31.77
N THR A 13 2.36 -18.83 31.08
CA THR A 13 1.38 -17.82 31.54
C THR A 13 1.67 -16.97 32.78
N PHE A 14 2.05 -15.72 32.52
CA PHE A 14 1.79 -14.56 33.37
C PHE A 14 0.34 -14.11 33.13
N PHE A 15 -0.58 -14.52 34.00
CA PHE A 15 -1.92 -13.93 34.13
C PHE A 15 -2.08 -13.54 35.59
N LEU A 16 -2.14 -12.23 35.88
CA LEU A 16 -2.74 -11.65 37.08
C LEU A 16 -2.59 -10.12 37.03
N VAL A 17 -3.57 -9.42 36.46
CA VAL A 17 -3.96 -8.11 36.99
C VAL A 17 -5.47 -8.12 37.14
N THR A 18 -5.85 -7.96 38.39
CA THR A 18 -7.17 -8.09 38.97
C THR A 18 -8.10 -6.94 38.60
N ASN A 19 -9.35 -7.30 38.33
CA ASN A 19 -10.51 -6.41 38.40
C ASN A 19 -10.56 -5.68 39.75
N LEU A 20 -10.62 -4.35 39.71
CA LEU A 20 -11.12 -3.54 40.82
C LEU A 20 -12.37 -2.80 40.34
N LEU A 21 -13.50 -3.37 40.75
CA LEU A 21 -14.78 -2.69 40.82
C LEU A 21 -14.63 -1.46 41.72
N SER A 22 -14.87 -0.27 41.17
CA SER A 22 -15.29 0.87 41.96
C SER A 22 -16.63 1.33 41.41
N SER A 23 -17.68 0.91 42.11
CA SER A 23 -19.00 1.51 42.07
C SER A 23 -18.91 2.94 42.58
N TYR A 24 -19.20 3.91 41.71
CA TYR A 24 -19.70 5.21 42.16
C TYR A 24 -21.09 5.41 41.58
N GLU A 25 -22.01 5.61 42.50
CA GLU A 25 -23.42 5.82 42.29
C GLU A 25 -23.73 7.32 42.33
N VAL A 26 -24.78 7.69 41.59
CA VAL A 26 -25.63 8.90 41.73
C VAL A 26 -25.06 10.28 41.31
N LYS A 27 -25.60 10.85 40.24
CA LYS A 27 -26.65 11.89 40.31
C LYS A 27 -27.07 12.39 38.93
N SER A 28 -28.35 12.18 38.63
CA SER A 28 -29.10 12.83 37.56
C SER A 28 -29.14 14.34 37.78
N ALA A 29 -28.79 15.09 36.73
CA ALA A 29 -29.16 16.49 36.57
C ALA A 29 -29.55 16.73 35.11
N ASN A 30 -30.84 16.93 34.89
CA ASN A 30 -31.36 17.57 33.70
C ASN A 30 -30.79 18.99 33.61
N LEU A 31 -30.14 19.33 32.50
CA LEU A 31 -29.91 20.71 32.10
C LEU A 31 -29.95 20.80 30.57
N LEU A 32 -31.11 21.23 30.07
CA LEU A 32 -31.21 21.91 28.78
C LEU A 32 -30.14 23.02 28.75
N SER A 33 -29.24 22.97 27.77
CA SER A 33 -28.54 24.17 27.33
C SER A 33 -28.23 24.11 25.83
N LYS A 34 -29.10 24.81 25.09
CA LYS A 34 -28.75 25.78 24.04
C LYS A 34 -27.70 25.34 23.02
N SER A 35 -28.22 24.91 21.86
CA SER A 35 -27.54 24.91 20.57
C SER A 35 -26.76 26.21 20.37
N THR A 36 -25.43 26.11 20.37
CA THR A 36 -24.55 27.12 19.78
C THR A 36 -23.86 26.43 18.62
N ILE A 37 -24.47 26.56 17.45
CA ILE A 37 -23.84 26.25 16.16
C ILE A 37 -22.67 27.22 16.06
N ARG A 38 -21.46 26.75 16.36
CA ARG A 38 -20.24 27.38 15.84
C ARG A 38 -20.09 26.84 14.43
N ASP A 39 -20.40 27.70 13.47
CA ASP A 39 -19.87 27.60 12.11
C ASP A 39 -18.35 27.67 12.20
N GLU A 40 -17.70 26.54 12.44
CA GLU A 40 -16.31 26.36 12.04
C GLU A 40 -16.30 26.35 10.52
N GLN A 41 -15.97 27.51 9.94
CA GLN A 41 -15.53 27.61 8.56
C GLN A 41 -14.53 26.47 8.31
N PRO A 42 -14.76 25.60 7.32
CA PRO A 42 -13.70 24.70 6.91
C PRO A 42 -12.56 25.56 6.39
N THR A 43 -11.52 25.71 7.21
CA THR A 43 -10.21 26.13 6.75
C THR A 43 -9.92 25.33 5.50
N LEU A 44 -9.81 26.03 4.38
CA LEU A 44 -9.31 25.54 3.11
C LEU A 44 -7.94 24.91 3.37
N LEU A 45 -7.93 23.63 3.74
CA LEU A 45 -6.79 22.77 3.58
C LEU A 45 -6.52 22.79 2.09
N VAL A 46 -5.46 23.49 1.72
CA VAL A 46 -4.82 23.41 0.42
C VAL A 46 -4.66 21.92 0.13
N GLN A 47 -5.58 21.36 -0.65
CA GLN A 47 -5.41 20.05 -1.25
C GLN A 47 -4.24 20.22 -2.22
N ASN A 48 -3.02 20.01 -1.73
CA ASN A 48 -1.88 19.75 -2.59
C ASN A 48 -2.28 18.51 -3.40
N LYS A 49 -2.77 18.76 -4.60
CA LYS A 49 -3.32 17.75 -5.48
C LYS A 49 -2.13 17.07 -6.12
N THR A 50 -1.51 16.14 -5.40
CA THR A 50 -0.38 15.32 -5.85
C THR A 50 -0.68 14.85 -7.28
N THR A 51 0.14 15.29 -8.24
CA THR A 51 -0.11 15.04 -9.66
C THR A 51 0.78 13.90 -10.14
N LEU A 52 0.51 13.39 -11.34
CA LEU A 52 1.43 12.44 -11.98
C LEU A 52 2.84 13.04 -12.17
N GLU A 53 2.97 14.38 -12.15
CA GLU A 53 4.25 15.08 -12.32
C GLU A 53 5.08 15.11 -11.04
N SER A 54 4.46 14.93 -9.86
CA SER A 54 5.23 14.83 -8.61
C SER A 54 5.86 13.47 -8.40
N ILE A 55 5.51 12.46 -9.20
CA ILE A 55 6.14 11.13 -9.14
C ILE A 55 7.59 11.19 -9.64
N ASN A 56 8.52 10.86 -8.75
CA ASN A 56 9.93 10.64 -9.09
C ASN A 56 10.11 9.28 -9.79
N TRP A 57 10.27 9.29 -11.12
CA TRP A 57 10.47 8.09 -11.93
C TRP A 57 11.80 7.39 -11.62
N GLY A 58 11.82 6.06 -11.69
CA GLY A 58 12.96 5.26 -11.21
C GLY A 58 12.52 3.89 -10.70
N PHE A 59 13.11 3.43 -9.61
CA PHE A 59 12.81 2.13 -9.00
C PHE A 59 11.66 2.25 -8.00
N PHE A 60 10.65 1.40 -8.16
CA PHE A 60 9.45 1.35 -7.34
C PHE A 60 9.27 -0.03 -6.73
N SER A 61 8.87 -0.06 -5.46
CA SER A 61 8.25 -1.25 -4.90
C SER A 61 6.85 -1.39 -5.49
N TYR A 62 6.55 -2.56 -6.03
CA TYR A 62 5.27 -2.91 -6.61
C TYR A 62 4.54 -3.90 -5.71
N TYR A 63 3.31 -3.57 -5.33
CA TYR A 63 2.47 -4.37 -4.45
C TYR A 63 1.12 -4.66 -5.09
N ILE A 64 0.59 -5.85 -4.81
CA ILE A 64 -0.82 -6.18 -5.02
C ILE A 64 -1.41 -6.50 -3.65
N ARG A 65 -2.49 -5.84 -3.25
CA ARG A 65 -3.13 -6.04 -1.94
C ARG A 65 -4.66 -6.03 -2.01
N TYR A 66 -5.30 -6.55 -0.97
CA TYR A 66 -6.75 -6.42 -0.83
C TYR A 66 -7.13 -4.97 -0.48
N PRO A 67 -8.30 -4.48 -0.95
CA PRO A 67 -8.76 -3.12 -0.64
C PRO A 67 -8.94 -2.83 0.86
N HIS A 68 -9.22 -3.87 1.65
CA HIS A 68 -9.50 -3.75 3.09
C HIS A 68 -8.24 -3.82 3.96
N ASP A 69 -7.08 -4.15 3.39
CA ASP A 69 -5.80 -4.09 4.11
C ASP A 69 -5.31 -2.64 4.12
N THR A 70 -5.53 -1.94 5.24
CA THR A 70 -5.20 -0.52 5.43
C THR A 70 -3.98 -0.28 6.32
N GLU A 71 -3.43 -1.32 6.97
CA GLU A 71 -2.34 -1.17 7.94
C GLU A 71 -0.96 -1.14 7.26
N TYR A 72 -0.19 -0.08 7.51
CA TYR A 72 1.21 0.07 7.10
C TYR A 72 2.14 -0.32 8.24
N PRO A 73 3.25 -1.05 8.02
CA PRO A 73 3.76 -1.55 6.74
C PRO A 73 2.97 -2.77 6.26
N TYR A 74 2.50 -2.77 5.00
CA TYR A 74 1.55 -3.74 4.42
C TYR A 74 1.96 -5.20 4.67
N PRO A 75 1.50 -5.85 5.75
CA PRO A 75 1.99 -7.17 6.11
C PRO A 75 1.34 -8.27 5.26
N ASN A 76 0.25 -7.92 4.55
CA ASN A 76 -0.64 -8.85 3.84
C ASN A 76 -0.63 -8.66 2.31
N ALA A 77 0.44 -8.12 1.72
CA ALA A 77 0.51 -8.01 0.26
C ALA A 77 0.39 -9.41 -0.38
N ILE A 78 -0.55 -9.58 -1.31
CA ILE A 78 -0.74 -10.79 -2.12
C ILE A 78 0.53 -11.05 -2.94
N TYR A 79 1.11 -9.97 -3.45
CA TYR A 79 2.32 -10.00 -4.25
C TYR A 79 3.18 -8.77 -3.97
N LYS A 80 4.50 -8.97 -3.97
CA LYS A 80 5.50 -7.93 -3.85
C LYS A 80 6.61 -8.14 -4.87
N SER A 81 7.01 -7.08 -5.54
CA SER A 81 8.15 -7.06 -6.46
C SER A 81 8.77 -5.66 -6.54
N VAL A 82 9.78 -5.51 -7.39
CA VAL A 82 10.41 -4.23 -7.72
C VAL A 82 10.36 -4.03 -9.23
N VAL A 83 9.90 -2.86 -9.66
CA VAL A 83 9.82 -2.47 -11.07
C VAL A 83 10.57 -1.17 -11.29
N TYR A 84 11.02 -0.94 -12.52
CA TYR A 84 11.52 0.37 -12.93
C TYR A 84 10.47 1.06 -13.80
N LEU A 85 10.11 2.29 -13.44
CA LEU A 85 9.11 3.08 -14.13
C LEU A 85 9.75 4.28 -14.82
N GLU A 86 9.42 4.49 -16.08
CA GLU A 86 9.70 5.73 -16.81
C GLU A 86 8.40 6.34 -17.30
N ARG A 87 8.36 7.67 -17.40
CA ARG A 87 7.24 8.37 -18.01
C ARG A 87 7.70 9.17 -19.20
N LYS A 88 6.94 9.05 -20.29
CA LYS A 88 7.00 9.97 -21.43
C LYS A 88 5.59 10.46 -21.72
N ASN A 89 5.35 11.76 -21.55
CA ASN A 89 4.03 12.37 -21.69
C ASN A 89 2.99 11.72 -20.79
N ASN A 90 1.97 11.05 -21.35
CA ASN A 90 0.92 10.35 -20.62
C ASN A 90 1.10 8.82 -20.64
N ILE A 91 2.29 8.34 -21.02
CA ILE A 91 2.61 6.92 -21.10
C ILE A 91 3.62 6.59 -19.99
N ILE A 92 3.31 5.58 -19.19
CA ILE A 92 4.22 4.95 -18.24
C ILE A 92 4.78 3.69 -18.89
N TYR A 93 6.10 3.54 -18.86
CA TYR A 93 6.82 2.35 -19.28
C TYR A 93 7.24 1.57 -18.05
N ILE A 94 6.88 0.30 -18.00
CA ILE A 94 7.17 -0.59 -16.88
C ILE A 94 8.24 -1.58 -17.33
N TYR A 95 9.34 -1.64 -16.59
CA TYR A 95 10.43 -2.56 -16.86
C TYR A 95 10.62 -3.51 -15.68
N ASN A 96 11.09 -4.72 -15.96
CA ASN A 96 11.56 -5.60 -14.91
C ASN A 96 12.88 -5.06 -14.34
N THR A 97 13.26 -5.62 -13.21
CA THR A 97 14.49 -5.26 -12.53
C THR A 97 15.29 -6.53 -12.21
N TYR A 98 16.58 -6.35 -12.00
CA TYR A 98 17.48 -7.42 -11.56
C TYR A 98 18.45 -6.89 -10.51
N LEU A 99 18.94 -7.79 -9.65
CA LEU A 99 19.92 -7.43 -8.63
C LEU A 99 21.30 -7.27 -9.28
N ARG A 100 21.80 -6.04 -9.34
CA ARG A 100 23.11 -5.67 -9.89
C ARG A 100 24.19 -5.62 -8.82
N ARG A 101 23.85 -5.14 -7.61
CA ARG A 101 24.77 -5.05 -6.47
C ARG A 101 24.08 -5.57 -5.21
N PRO A 102 24.16 -6.88 -4.90
CA PRO A 102 23.39 -7.49 -3.80
C PRO A 102 23.74 -6.97 -2.40
N LEU A 103 24.84 -6.23 -2.24
CA LEU A 103 25.31 -5.68 -0.96
C LEU A 103 25.43 -4.15 -0.99
N GLY A 104 24.89 -3.46 -2.00
CA GLY A 104 25.01 -2.00 -2.06
C GLY A 104 24.26 -1.31 -0.93
N GLN A 105 23.09 -1.84 -0.53
CA GLN A 105 22.38 -1.37 0.66
C GLN A 105 23.20 -1.58 1.95
N ALA A 106 23.85 -2.74 2.10
CA ALA A 106 24.72 -3.03 3.23
C ALA A 106 25.96 -2.11 3.29
N ASN A 107 26.37 -1.54 2.15
CA ASN A 107 27.46 -0.60 2.03
C ASN A 107 27.03 0.87 2.16
N GLY A 108 25.85 1.14 2.74
CA GLY A 108 25.40 2.48 3.08
C GLY A 108 24.74 3.24 1.92
N CYS A 109 24.38 2.57 0.82
CA CYS A 109 23.53 3.20 -0.18
C CYS A 109 22.03 3.04 0.18
N GLY A 110 21.31 4.14 0.28
CA GLY A 110 19.87 4.12 0.53
C GLY A 110 19.06 3.76 -0.72
N GLY A 111 18.10 2.85 -0.56
CA GLY A 111 17.04 2.58 -1.54
C GLY A 111 17.37 1.68 -2.72
N LEU A 112 16.33 1.41 -3.49
CA LEU A 112 16.35 0.44 -4.60
C LEU A 112 17.33 0.80 -5.72
N GLY A 113 17.69 2.08 -5.88
CA GLY A 113 18.50 2.58 -6.99
C GLY A 113 19.95 2.09 -7.03
N CYS A 114 20.48 1.60 -5.91
CA CYS A 114 21.85 1.12 -5.84
C CYS A 114 21.99 -0.36 -6.20
N ASP A 115 21.08 -1.17 -5.69
CA ASP A 115 21.16 -2.62 -5.78
C ASP A 115 20.53 -3.12 -7.06
N MET A 116 19.57 -2.38 -7.61
CA MET A 116 18.78 -2.80 -8.76
C MET A 116 19.31 -2.23 -10.07
N GLY A 117 19.18 -3.01 -11.14
CA GLY A 117 19.35 -2.60 -12.52
C GLY A 117 18.02 -2.60 -13.27
N LYS A 118 17.89 -1.72 -14.27
CA LYS A 118 16.77 -1.71 -15.22
C LYS A 118 16.95 -2.82 -16.26
N GLY A 119 15.95 -3.67 -16.44
CA GLY A 119 15.95 -4.74 -17.44
C GLY A 119 15.07 -4.43 -18.66
N SER A 120 14.43 -5.47 -19.17
CA SER A 120 13.54 -5.47 -20.32
C SER A 120 12.19 -4.81 -20.03
N LEU A 121 11.57 -4.28 -21.08
CA LEU A 121 10.22 -3.72 -21.03
C LEU A 121 9.19 -4.83 -20.75
N LEU A 122 8.39 -4.66 -19.71
CA LEU A 122 7.27 -5.54 -19.35
C LEU A 122 5.96 -5.11 -20.00
N GLY A 123 5.79 -3.81 -20.25
CA GLY A 123 4.58 -3.24 -20.83
C GLY A 123 4.52 -1.73 -20.66
N THR A 124 3.44 -1.15 -21.19
CA THR A 124 3.17 0.29 -21.11
C THR A 124 1.76 0.54 -20.61
N LEU A 125 1.54 1.70 -19.98
CA LEU A 125 0.23 2.21 -19.55
C LEU A 125 0.02 3.60 -20.12
N LYS A 126 -1.05 3.79 -20.90
CA LYS A 126 -1.49 5.11 -21.38
C LYS A 126 -2.56 5.65 -20.45
N LEU A 127 -2.24 6.73 -19.77
CA LEU A 127 -3.12 7.38 -18.80
C LEU A 127 -3.91 8.53 -19.43
N GLN A 128 -5.16 8.65 -19.02
CA GLN A 128 -6.01 9.80 -19.30
C GLN A 128 -6.57 10.35 -17.99
N ARG A 129 -6.45 11.67 -17.79
CA ARG A 129 -7.06 12.33 -16.63
C ARG A 129 -8.56 12.46 -16.82
N ARG A 130 -9.35 12.04 -15.83
CA ARG A 130 -10.80 12.21 -15.77
C ARG A 130 -11.18 12.80 -14.42
N GLY A 131 -11.34 14.12 -14.36
CA GLY A 131 -11.56 14.85 -13.11
C GLY A 131 -10.39 14.69 -12.13
N ASN A 132 -10.66 14.03 -11.00
CA ASN A 132 -9.69 13.84 -9.92
C ASN A 132 -8.92 12.52 -9.99
N PHE A 133 -9.24 11.63 -10.93
CA PHE A 133 -8.57 10.35 -11.09
C PHE A 133 -7.92 10.22 -12.47
N LEU A 134 -7.04 9.25 -12.60
CA LEU A 134 -6.42 8.80 -13.83
C LEU A 134 -7.11 7.50 -14.25
N VAL A 135 -7.25 7.28 -15.56
CA VAL A 135 -7.73 6.01 -16.11
C VAL A 135 -6.67 5.47 -17.04
N VAL A 136 -6.34 4.20 -16.90
CA VAL A 136 -5.52 3.49 -17.89
C VAL A 136 -6.40 3.19 -19.09
N THR A 137 -6.20 3.93 -20.17
CA THR A 137 -6.96 3.78 -21.42
C THR A 137 -6.43 2.68 -22.33
N GLU A 138 -5.15 2.34 -22.18
CA GLU A 138 -4.48 1.32 -22.98
C GLU A 138 -3.32 0.77 -22.15
N ALA A 139 -3.19 -0.55 -22.13
CA ALA A 139 -2.10 -1.26 -21.49
C ALA A 139 -1.63 -2.42 -22.36
N THR A 140 -0.31 -2.60 -22.43
CA THR A 140 0.33 -3.58 -23.32
C THR A 140 1.02 -4.71 -22.54
N GLU A 141 1.24 -5.84 -23.22
CA GLU A 141 1.99 -6.99 -22.69
C GLU A 141 1.52 -7.43 -21.29
N GLN A 142 2.43 -7.60 -20.33
CA GLN A 142 2.12 -8.04 -18.97
C GLN A 142 1.33 -6.96 -18.19
N ALA A 143 1.41 -5.71 -18.61
CA ALA A 143 0.67 -4.61 -18.00
C ALA A 143 -0.82 -4.62 -18.37
N LYS A 144 -1.28 -5.51 -19.28
CA LYS A 144 -2.70 -5.64 -19.68
C LYS A 144 -3.67 -5.85 -18.52
N ILE A 145 -3.20 -6.39 -17.39
CA ILE A 145 -3.99 -6.53 -16.16
C ILE A 145 -4.48 -5.18 -15.61
N LEU A 146 -3.85 -4.08 -16.02
CA LEU A 146 -4.20 -2.72 -15.65
C LEU A 146 -5.06 -2.02 -16.72
N ASN A 147 -5.57 -2.70 -17.73
CA ASN A 147 -6.48 -2.06 -18.70
C ASN A 147 -7.77 -1.57 -18.03
N ASN A 148 -8.20 -0.34 -18.36
CA ASN A 148 -9.42 0.29 -17.87
C ASN A 148 -9.51 0.45 -16.34
N VAL A 149 -8.38 0.38 -15.62
CA VAL A 149 -8.36 0.59 -14.16
C VAL A 149 -8.33 2.08 -13.83
N LYS A 150 -8.90 2.42 -12.67
CA LYS A 150 -8.85 3.77 -12.11
C LYS A 150 -7.63 3.88 -11.19
N CYS A 151 -6.82 4.90 -11.42
CA CYS A 151 -5.64 5.19 -10.63
C CYS A 151 -5.74 6.56 -9.98
N GLN A 152 -5.05 6.70 -8.85
CA GLN A 152 -4.85 7.96 -8.15
C GLN A 152 -3.42 8.02 -7.64
N VAL A 153 -2.87 9.23 -7.62
CA VAL A 153 -1.61 9.50 -6.93
C VAL A 153 -1.98 9.85 -5.49
N GLN A 154 -1.46 9.08 -4.55
CA GLN A 154 -1.65 9.26 -3.11
C GLN A 154 -0.31 9.61 -2.46
N GLY A 155 -0.36 10.05 -1.20
CA GLY A 155 0.83 10.46 -0.45
C GLY A 155 1.15 11.93 -0.60
N ASP A 156 2.11 12.37 0.21
CA ASP A 156 2.71 13.71 0.14
C ASP A 156 3.68 13.79 -1.05
N ASP A 157 4.05 15.00 -1.44
CA ASP A 157 4.98 15.28 -2.55
C ASP A 157 6.35 14.61 -2.36
N THR A 158 6.68 14.21 -1.13
CA THR A 158 7.92 13.52 -0.77
C THR A 158 7.91 12.02 -1.06
N VAL A 159 6.75 11.35 -0.99
CA VAL A 159 6.60 9.90 -1.18
C VAL A 159 5.33 9.60 -1.97
N PRO A 160 5.25 10.01 -3.25
CA PRO A 160 4.07 9.81 -4.06
C PRO A 160 3.92 8.32 -4.43
N VAL A 161 2.70 7.81 -4.25
CA VAL A 161 2.32 6.42 -4.55
C VAL A 161 1.29 6.44 -5.67
N LEU A 162 1.59 5.77 -6.79
CA LEU A 162 0.58 5.51 -7.80
C LEU A 162 -0.21 4.27 -7.37
N SER A 163 -1.51 4.43 -7.14
CA SER A 163 -2.39 3.37 -6.66
C SER A 163 -3.54 3.19 -7.63
N CYS A 164 -3.73 1.97 -8.13
CA CYS A 164 -4.71 1.62 -9.14
C CYS A 164 -5.64 0.52 -8.63
N ILE A 165 -6.96 0.73 -8.73
CA ILE A 165 -7.96 -0.26 -8.32
C ILE A 165 -8.37 -1.05 -9.56
N GLY A 166 -8.18 -2.36 -9.51
CA GLY A 166 -8.51 -3.26 -10.60
C GLY A 166 -8.94 -4.63 -10.11
N THR A 167 -8.96 -5.57 -11.04
CA THR A 167 -9.36 -6.95 -10.78
C THR A 167 -8.15 -7.85 -10.92
N PHE A 168 -7.98 -8.78 -9.99
CA PHE A 168 -6.97 -9.82 -10.05
C PHE A 168 -7.60 -11.11 -10.55
N GLN A 169 -6.93 -11.77 -11.48
CA GLN A 169 -7.24 -13.12 -11.93
C GLN A 169 -5.93 -13.91 -12.01
N SER A 170 -5.91 -15.09 -11.39
CA SER A 170 -4.71 -15.93 -11.35
C SER A 170 -4.50 -16.62 -12.70
N GLU A 171 -3.30 -16.50 -13.27
CA GLU A 171 -2.90 -17.29 -14.44
C GLU A 171 -2.76 -18.79 -14.10
N LEU A 172 -2.36 -19.10 -12.86
CA LEU A 172 -2.20 -20.48 -12.39
C LEU A 172 -3.54 -21.18 -12.13
N ASN A 173 -4.61 -20.41 -11.90
CA ASN A 173 -5.96 -20.93 -11.76
C ASN A 173 -6.96 -20.00 -12.46
N PRO A 174 -7.13 -20.12 -13.79
CA PRO A 174 -8.00 -19.25 -14.57
C PRO A 174 -9.47 -19.32 -14.16
N ASN A 175 -9.87 -20.44 -13.53
CA ASN A 175 -11.23 -20.69 -13.06
C ASN A 175 -11.51 -20.08 -11.68
N ALA A 176 -10.49 -19.56 -10.99
CA ALA A 176 -10.70 -18.84 -9.74
C ALA A 176 -11.53 -17.58 -9.99
N PHE A 177 -12.47 -17.30 -9.08
CA PHE A 177 -13.27 -16.10 -9.18
C PHE A 177 -12.38 -14.85 -9.14
N PRO A 178 -12.51 -13.94 -10.10
CA PRO A 178 -11.78 -12.69 -10.08
C PRO A 178 -12.22 -11.84 -8.89
N PHE A 179 -11.29 -11.16 -8.25
CA PHE A 179 -11.58 -10.30 -7.10
C PHE A 179 -10.88 -8.95 -7.19
N THR A 180 -11.41 -7.96 -6.50
CA THR A 180 -10.87 -6.59 -6.52
C THR A 180 -9.58 -6.51 -5.73
N VAL A 181 -8.57 -5.86 -6.31
CA VAL A 181 -7.27 -5.59 -5.68
C VAL A 181 -6.84 -4.15 -5.92
N ILE A 182 -5.85 -3.73 -5.14
CA ILE A 182 -5.14 -2.48 -5.34
C ILE A 182 -3.71 -2.81 -5.79
N TYR A 183 -3.35 -2.25 -6.94
CA TYR A 183 -2.01 -2.28 -7.51
C TYR A 183 -1.28 -0.99 -7.11
N GLU A 184 -0.18 -1.09 -6.38
CA GLU A 184 0.53 0.08 -5.86
C GLU A 184 1.98 0.12 -6.29
N PHE A 185 2.40 1.31 -6.72
CA PHE A 185 3.78 1.64 -7.06
C PHE A 185 4.24 2.71 -6.08
N GLY A 186 4.97 2.28 -5.05
CA GLY A 186 5.56 3.18 -4.04
C GLY A 186 7.06 3.35 -4.27
N SER A 187 7.57 4.57 -4.13
CA SER A 187 9.01 4.83 -4.21
C SER A 187 9.73 3.99 -3.16
N GLY A 188 10.64 3.11 -3.57
CA GLY A 188 11.36 2.26 -2.62
C GLY A 188 12.49 3.01 -1.95
N THR A 189 12.27 3.43 -0.71
CA THR A 189 13.32 3.86 0.24
C THR A 189 14.19 2.69 0.68
#